data_AF-A0AAJ1KY69-F1
#
_entry.id   AF-A0AAJ1KY69-F1
#
_cell.length_a   1.000
_cell.length_b   1.000
_cell.length_c   1.000
_cell.angle_alpha   90.00
_cell.angle_beta   90.00
_cell.angle_gamma   90.00
#
_symmetry.space_group_name_H-M   'P 1'
#
loop_
_entity.id
_entity.type
_entity.pdbx_description
1 polymer ?
#
loop_
_entity_poly.entity_id
_entity_poly.type
_entity_poly.pdbx_seq_one_letter_code
_entity_poly.pdbx_strand_id
1 'polypeptide(L)'
;MNIEEHHYGENVSKIKLDGITPFANSYNFDVSIYLQNKKLKKELKRIDPNIKQYMNIVFQYRQGDWEVGSILHWEYEGIKFDVVLFGSHMISQKGRQFYQYCVGIKE
;
A
#
# COMPACT_ATOMS: atom_id res chain seq x y z
N MET A 1 -12.81 10.15 -1.22
CA MET A 1 -11.55 10.26 -1.98
C MET A 1 -11.78 9.50 -3.28
N ASN A 2 -11.71 10.19 -4.43
CA ASN A 2 -11.91 9.57 -5.73
C ASN A 2 -10.68 8.71 -6.05
N ILE A 3 -10.89 7.41 -6.29
CA ILE A 3 -9.82 6.44 -6.63
C ILE A 3 -9.17 6.77 -8.00
N GLU A 4 -9.68 7.74 -8.75
CA GLU A 4 -9.16 8.07 -10.09
C GLU A 4 -8.11 9.20 -10.08
N GLU A 5 -7.98 10.00 -9.01
CA GLU A 5 -7.11 11.20 -9.03
C GLU A 5 -5.71 11.00 -8.40
N HIS A 6 -5.49 9.91 -7.66
CA HIS A 6 -4.24 9.71 -6.91
C HIS A 6 -3.65 8.30 -7.04
N HIS A 7 -3.71 7.73 -8.24
CA HIS A 7 -3.24 6.37 -8.53
C HIS A 7 -2.44 6.33 -9.83
N TYR A 8 -1.57 5.34 -9.96
CA TYR A 8 -0.68 5.18 -11.11
C TYR A 8 -1.38 4.83 -12.44
N GLY A 9 -2.69 4.56 -12.44
CA GLY A 9 -3.46 4.28 -13.66
C GLY A 9 -2.82 3.17 -14.49
N GLU A 10 -2.54 3.44 -15.77
CA GLU A 10 -1.90 2.51 -16.71
C GLU A 10 -0.48 2.11 -16.29
N ASN A 11 0.23 2.97 -15.55
CA ASN A 11 1.59 2.69 -15.07
C ASN A 11 1.63 1.65 -13.94
N VAL A 12 0.49 1.23 -13.39
CA VAL A 12 0.44 0.15 -12.39
C VAL A 12 1.06 -1.16 -12.92
N SER A 13 0.97 -1.39 -14.23
CA SER A 13 1.57 -2.55 -14.91
C SER A 13 3.10 -2.63 -14.75
N LYS A 14 3.74 -1.50 -14.43
CA LYS A 14 5.19 -1.38 -14.21
C LYS A 14 5.58 -1.49 -12.73
N ILE A 15 4.60 -1.58 -11.84
CA ILE A 15 4.81 -1.72 -10.40
C ILE A 15 4.82 -3.20 -10.02
N LYS A 16 5.66 -3.57 -9.07
CA LYS A 16 5.59 -4.85 -8.35
C LYS A 16 5.70 -4.64 -6.85
N LEU A 17 4.99 -5.46 -6.09
CA LEU A 17 5.19 -5.63 -4.66
C LEU A 17 5.57 -7.09 -4.43
N ASP A 18 6.81 -7.32 -3.96
CA ASP A 18 7.44 -8.64 -3.89
C ASP A 18 7.30 -9.45 -5.19
N GLY A 19 7.53 -8.79 -6.33
CA GLY A 19 7.47 -9.42 -7.64
C GLY A 19 6.06 -9.58 -8.21
N ILE A 20 5.01 -9.22 -7.47
CA ILE A 20 3.61 -9.37 -7.90
C ILE A 20 3.06 -8.03 -8.39
N THR A 21 2.51 -8.01 -9.60
CA THR A 21 1.87 -6.80 -10.16
C THR A 21 0.52 -6.54 -9.48
N PRO A 22 0.32 -5.35 -8.89
CA PRO A 22 -0.95 -4.99 -8.27
C PRO A 22 -2.02 -4.65 -9.31
N PHE A 23 -3.28 -4.70 -8.88
CA PHE A 23 -4.41 -4.20 -9.66
C PHE A 23 -4.42 -2.67 -9.71
N ALA A 24 -4.12 -2.03 -8.57
CA ALA A 24 -3.99 -0.58 -8.45
C ALA A 24 -2.97 -0.23 -7.35
N ASN A 25 -2.28 0.89 -7.50
CA ASN A 25 -1.40 1.46 -6.50
C ASN A 25 -1.71 2.95 -6.39
N SER A 26 -1.85 3.48 -5.18
CA SER A 26 -1.93 4.93 -4.98
C SER A 26 -0.57 5.60 -5.16
N TYR A 27 -0.53 6.92 -5.28
CA TYR A 27 0.71 7.65 -5.01
C TYR A 27 1.11 7.57 -3.53
N ASN A 28 2.30 8.09 -3.22
CA ASN A 28 2.76 8.26 -1.84
C ASN A 28 1.95 9.38 -1.18
N PHE A 29 1.43 9.10 0.00
CA PHE A 29 0.71 10.07 0.82
C PHE A 29 1.44 10.31 2.13
N ASP A 30 1.44 11.56 2.58
CA ASP A 30 1.90 11.91 3.92
C ASP A 30 0.99 11.28 5.01
N VAL A 31 1.61 10.58 5.96
CA VAL A 31 0.93 9.89 7.06
C VAL A 31 0.25 10.86 8.01
N SER A 32 0.81 12.05 8.23
CA SER A 32 0.25 13.04 9.15
C SER A 32 -1.04 13.66 8.60
N ILE A 33 -1.10 13.88 7.29
CA ILE A 33 -2.19 14.54 6.57
C ILE A 33 -3.27 13.56 6.10
N TYR A 34 -2.90 12.43 5.50
CA TYR A 34 -3.85 11.58 4.77
C TYR A 34 -4.26 10.30 5.52
N LEU A 35 -3.44 9.77 6.44
CA LEU A 35 -3.79 8.57 7.21
C LEU A 35 -4.71 8.89 8.40
N GLN A 36 -6.01 8.99 8.12
CA GLN A 36 -7.03 9.35 9.13
C GLN A 36 -7.43 8.19 10.06
N ASN A 37 -7.20 6.93 9.65
CA ASN A 37 -7.55 5.77 10.47
C ASN A 37 -6.61 5.65 11.69
N LYS A 38 -7.13 5.97 12.87
CA LYS A 38 -6.38 5.96 14.14
C LYS A 38 -5.76 4.61 14.49
N LYS A 39 -6.40 3.49 14.14
CA LYS A 39 -5.84 2.14 14.40
C LYS A 39 -4.61 1.89 13.54
N LEU A 40 -4.73 2.13 12.23
CA LEU A 40 -3.63 1.99 11.28
C LEU A 40 -2.47 2.95 11.60
N LYS A 41 -2.77 4.19 11.98
CA LYS A 41 -1.75 5.18 12.37
C LYS A 41 -0.98 4.76 13.63
N LYS A 42 -1.67 4.16 14.62
CA LYS A 42 -1.02 3.57 15.80
C LYS A 42 -0.16 2.37 15.43
N GLU A 43 -0.65 1.51 14.55
CA GLU A 43 0.06 0.32 14.10
C GLU A 43 1.35 0.68 13.38
N LEU A 44 1.27 1.60 12.41
CA LEU A 44 2.45 2.11 11.70
C LEU A 44 3.46 2.71 12.67
N LYS A 45 3.02 3.55 13.63
CA LYS A 45 3.92 4.15 14.64
C LYS A 45 4.56 3.10 15.56
N ARG A 46 3.86 2.00 15.86
CA ARG A 46 4.38 0.88 16.66
C ARG A 46 5.47 0.12 15.91
N ILE A 47 5.28 -0.07 14.60
CA ILE A 47 6.24 -0.74 13.71
C ILE A 47 7.46 0.15 13.49
N ASP A 48 7.24 1.39 13.06
CA ASP A 48 8.30 2.36 12.81
C ASP A 48 7.76 3.80 12.93
N PRO A 49 8.18 4.59 13.94
CA PRO A 49 7.73 5.97 14.12
C PRO A 49 8.34 6.97 13.11
N ASN A 50 9.36 6.56 12.35
CA ASN A 50 10.05 7.42 11.41
C ASN A 50 9.36 7.48 10.05
N ILE A 51 8.54 6.49 9.70
CA ILE A 51 7.82 6.47 8.44
C ILE A 51 6.87 7.66 8.32
N LYS A 52 7.09 8.49 7.29
CA LYS A 52 6.28 9.70 7.00
C LYS A 52 5.36 9.53 5.81
N GLN A 53 5.62 8.56 4.94
CA GLN A 53 4.83 8.32 3.74
C GLN A 53 4.27 6.90 3.70
N TYR A 54 3.10 6.74 3.08
CA TYR A 54 2.48 5.45 2.87
C TYR A 54 1.79 5.36 1.50
N MET A 55 1.56 4.14 1.05
CA MET A 55 0.79 3.81 -0.14
C MET A 55 -0.31 2.80 0.18
N ASN A 56 -1.37 2.81 -0.62
CA ASN A 56 -2.35 1.74 -0.69
C ASN A 56 -2.15 0.95 -1.97
N ILE A 57 -2.01 -0.36 -1.83
CA ILE A 57 -1.77 -1.28 -2.94
C ILE A 57 -2.88 -2.32 -2.95
N VAL A 58 -3.52 -2.51 -4.09
CA VAL A 58 -4.75 -3.28 -4.22
C VAL A 58 -4.54 -4.48 -5.13
N PHE A 59 -5.04 -5.64 -4.72
CA PHE A 59 -5.02 -6.89 -5.49
C PHE A 59 -6.42 -7.47 -5.61
N GLN A 60 -6.67 -8.22 -6.69
CA GLN A 60 -7.90 -9.00 -6.85
C GLN A 60 -7.95 -10.23 -5.95
N TYR A 61 -6.79 -10.76 -5.58
CA TYR A 61 -6.64 -11.94 -4.74
C TYR A 61 -5.84 -11.61 -3.48
N ARG A 62 -6.12 -12.35 -2.40
CA ARG A 62 -5.38 -12.22 -1.16
C ARG A 62 -3.96 -12.74 -1.35
N GLN A 63 -2.99 -11.97 -0.90
CA GLN A 63 -1.61 -12.40 -0.70
C GLN A 63 -1.52 -13.04 0.69
N GLY A 64 -1.30 -14.36 0.73
CA GLY A 64 -1.47 -15.19 1.92
C GLY A 64 -0.36 -15.05 2.95
N ASP A 65 0.87 -14.83 2.49
CA ASP A 65 2.08 -14.85 3.33
C ASP A 65 2.46 -13.47 3.89
N TRP A 66 1.64 -12.45 3.63
CA TRP A 66 1.90 -11.09 4.08
C TRP A 66 1.16 -10.78 5.38
N GLU A 67 1.92 -10.37 6.40
CA GLU A 67 1.41 -10.03 7.72
C GLU A 67 1.81 -8.62 8.12
N VAL A 68 1.11 -8.06 9.10
CA VAL A 68 1.47 -6.75 9.66
C VAL A 68 2.87 -6.82 10.26
N GLY A 69 3.76 -5.94 9.79
CA GLY A 69 5.18 -5.91 10.12
C GLY A 69 6.09 -6.52 9.05
N SER A 70 5.55 -7.24 8.05
CA SER A 70 6.34 -7.76 6.94
C SER A 70 7.02 -6.62 6.18
N ILE A 71 8.33 -6.79 5.90
CA ILE A 71 9.07 -5.96 4.97
C ILE A 71 8.88 -6.58 3.58
N LEU A 72 8.36 -5.79 2.66
CA LEU A 72 8.09 -6.15 1.27
C LEU A 72 8.92 -5.23 0.36
N HIS A 73 9.22 -5.67 -0.84
CA HIS A 73 9.98 -4.89 -1.82
C HIS A 73 9.02 -4.29 -2.84
N TRP A 74 8.91 -2.97 -2.83
CA TRP A 74 8.19 -2.25 -3.87
C TRP A 74 9.16 -1.91 -5.01
N GLU A 75 8.73 -2.15 -6.24
CA GLU A 75 9.52 -1.90 -7.44
C GLU A 75 8.71 -1.09 -8.46
N TYR A 76 9.33 -0.09 -9.08
CA TYR A 76 8.82 0.61 -10.26
C TYR A 76 9.94 0.84 -11.27
N GLU A 77 9.75 0.33 -12.49
CA GLU A 77 10.73 0.43 -13.58
C GLU A 77 12.17 0.03 -13.16
N GLY A 78 12.29 -0.99 -12.29
CA GLY A 78 13.57 -1.51 -11.79
C GLY A 78 14.14 -0.78 -10.57
N ILE A 79 13.58 0.36 -10.17
CA ILE A 79 13.92 1.04 -8.91
C ILE A 79 13.19 0.33 -7.76
N LYS A 80 13.94 -0.04 -6.72
CA LYS A 80 13.42 -0.81 -5.57
C LYS A 80 13.60 -0.07 -4.27
N PHE A 81 12.63 -0.18 -3.38
CA PHE A 81 12.75 0.21 -1.99
C PHE A 81 11.92 -0.68 -1.07
N ASP A 82 12.29 -0.70 0.19
CA ASP A 82 11.61 -1.46 1.22
C ASP A 82 10.36 -0.72 1.69
N VAL A 83 9.27 -1.47 1.83
CA VAL A 83 8.04 -0.99 2.45
C VAL A 83 7.62 -1.93 3.56
N VAL A 84 6.94 -1.41 4.58
CA VAL A 84 6.42 -2.24 5.67
C VAL A 84 4.91 -2.30 5.64
N LEU A 85 4.35 -3.51 5.66
CA LEU A 85 2.91 -3.70 5.75
C LEU A 85 2.42 -3.32 7.16
N PHE A 86 1.52 -2.35 7.26
CA PHE A 86 0.95 -1.94 8.55
C PHE A 86 -0.57 -2.13 8.65
N GLY A 87 -1.19 -2.67 7.61
CA GLY A 87 -2.58 -3.09 7.65
C GLY A 87 -3.10 -3.61 6.33
N SER A 88 -4.13 -4.46 6.41
CA SER A 88 -4.83 -4.99 5.25
C SER A 88 -6.33 -4.99 5.49
N HIS A 89 -7.13 -4.70 4.47
CA HIS A 89 -8.58 -4.81 4.56
C HIS A 89 -9.19 -5.07 3.18
N MET A 90 -10.40 -5.64 3.20
CA MET A 90 -11.18 -5.83 1.99
C MET A 90 -11.95 -4.54 1.68
N ILE A 91 -11.93 -4.12 0.42
CA ILE A 91 -12.71 -3.00 -0.09
C ILE A 91 -13.67 -3.48 -1.18
N SER A 92 -14.81 -2.83 -1.33
CA SER A 92 -15.76 -3.07 -2.41
C SER A 92 -15.84 -1.86 -3.32
N GLN A 93 -15.61 -2.05 -4.61
CA GLN A 93 -15.71 -1.00 -5.63
C GLN A 93 -16.50 -1.53 -6.82
N LYS A 94 -17.60 -0.84 -7.16
CA LYS A 94 -18.49 -1.19 -8.28
C LYS A 94 -18.92 -2.68 -8.26
N GLY A 95 -19.21 -3.21 -7.06
CA GLY A 95 -19.65 -4.60 -6.85
C GLY A 95 -18.54 -5.65 -6.89
N ARG A 96 -17.26 -5.25 -7.05
CA ARG A 96 -16.10 -6.16 -6.99
C ARG A 96 -15.36 -5.97 -5.67
N GLN A 97 -14.89 -7.08 -5.11
CA GLN A 97 -14.07 -7.09 -3.90
C GLN A 97 -12.58 -7.06 -4.24
N PHE A 98 -11.83 -6.31 -3.46
CA PHE A 98 -10.38 -6.25 -3.58
C PHE A 98 -9.72 -6.30 -2.20
N TYR A 99 -8.48 -6.76 -2.19
CA TYR A 99 -7.62 -6.77 -1.01
C TYR A 99 -6.70 -5.55 -1.07
N GLN A 100 -6.91 -4.61 -0.16
CA GLN A 100 -6.06 -3.43 -0.02
C GLN A 100 -5.03 -3.67 1.09
N TYR A 101 -3.77 -3.40 0.77
CA TYR A 101 -2.61 -3.44 1.65
C TYR A 101 -2.09 -2.01 1.83
N CYS A 102 -1.96 -1.60 3.09
CA CYS A 102 -1.40 -0.30 3.47
C CYS A 102 0.07 -0.50 3.81
N VAL A 103 0.96 0.10 3.03
CA VAL A 103 2.41 -0.06 3.19
C VAL A 103 3.08 1.27 3.49
N GLY A 104 3.94 1.30 4.50
CA GLY A 104 4.73 2.46 4.88
C GLY A 104 6.09 2.43 4.18
N ILE A 105 6.56 3.56 3.67
CA ILE A 105 7.81 3.65 2.91
C ILE A 105 8.98 3.80 3.86
N LYS A 106 9.98 2.92 3.75
CA LYS A 106 11.22 3.01 4.52
C LYS A 106 12.22 3.83 3.68
N GLU A 107 12.46 5.06 4.11
CA GLU A 107 13.50 5.95 3.57
C GLU A 107 14.88 5.60 4.12
#